data_AF-A0A822H200-F1
#
_entry.id   AF-A0A822H200-F1
#
_cell.length_a   1.000
_cell.length_b   1.000
_cell.length_c   1.000
_cell.angle_alpha   90.00
_cell.angle_beta   90.00
_cell.angle_gamma   90.00
#
_symmetry.space_group_name_H-M   'P 1'
#
loop_
_entity.id
_entity.type
_entity.pdbx_description
1 polymer ?
#
loop_
_entity_poly.entity_id
_entity_poly.type
_entity_poly.pdbx_seq_one_letter_code
_entity_poly.pdbx_strand_id
1 'polypeptide(L)' 'GYAFLDLYRVTHDPKWLHRAIKFAQFCLDYGKHHLARTPDRPFSLFEGLAGTIYFMADILTPAYARFPAFE' A
#
# COMPACT_ATOMS: atom_id res chain seq x y z
N GLY A 1 3.39 0.77 -3.41
CA GLY A 1 2.25 1.54 -2.88
C GLY A 1 2.66 2.93 -2.44
N TYR A 2 3.27 3.04 -1.26
CA TYR A 2 3.62 4.31 -0.61
C TYR A 2 4.46 5.28 -1.43
N ALA A 3 5.44 4.81 -2.22
CA ALA A 3 6.21 5.68 -3.12
C ALA A 3 5.34 6.50 -4.08
N PHE A 4 4.21 5.95 -4.54
CA PHE A 4 3.26 6.69 -5.39
C PHE A 4 2.40 7.68 -4.60
N LEU A 5 2.12 7.39 -3.32
CA LEU A 5 1.41 8.31 -2.44
C LEU A 5 2.30 9.49 -2.06
N ASP A 6 3.58 9.26 -1.81
CA ASP A 6 4.53 10.33 -1.52
C ASP A 6 4.76 11.24 -2.75
N LEU A 7 4.91 10.64 -3.94
CA LEU A 7 4.91 11.37 -5.20
C LEU A 7 3.63 12.19 -5.40
N TYR A 8 2.47 11.65 -5.04
CA TYR A 8 1.20 12.40 -5.10
C TYR A 8 1.17 13.55 -4.09
N ARG A 9 1.67 13.36 -2.87
CA ARG A 9 1.76 14.42 -1.84
C ARG A 9 2.62 15.60 -2.29
N VAL A 10 3.71 15.34 -3.00
CA VAL A 10 4.59 16.40 -3.50
C VAL A 10 4.04 17.03 -4.78
N THR A 11 3.65 16.22 -5.76
CA THR A 11 3.32 16.72 -7.12
C THR A 11 1.85 17.09 -7.31
N HIS A 12 0.96 16.59 -6.47
CA HIS A 12 -0.51 16.69 -6.59
C HIS A 12 -1.07 16.16 -7.93
N ASP A 13 -0.27 15.42 -8.72
CA ASP A 13 -0.69 14.88 -10.00
C ASP A 13 -1.53 13.60 -9.80
N PRO A 14 -2.81 13.58 -10.21
CA PRO A 14 -3.73 12.47 -10.00
C PRO A 14 -3.27 11.15 -10.66
N LYS A 15 -2.33 11.20 -11.61
CA LYS A 15 -1.71 10.02 -12.21
C LYS A 15 -1.04 9.12 -11.16
N TRP A 16 -0.39 9.72 -10.16
CA TRP A 16 0.30 8.98 -9.10
C TRP A 16 -0.68 8.34 -8.12
N LEU A 17 -1.77 9.05 -7.80
CA LEU A 17 -2.87 8.49 -7.02
C LEU A 17 -3.51 7.30 -7.74
N HIS A 18 -3.74 7.40 -9.05
CA HIS A 18 -4.26 6.28 -9.85
C HIS A 18 -3.35 5.05 -9.79
N ARG A 19 -2.02 5.25 -9.87
CA ARG A 19 -1.03 4.17 -9.73
C ARG A 19 -1.04 3.53 -8.35
N ALA A 20 -1.18 4.33 -7.28
CA ALA A 20 -1.31 3.83 -5.91
C ALA A 20 -2.58 2.97 -5.74
N ILE A 21 -3.71 3.43 -6.27
CA ILE A 21 -4.99 2.70 -6.25
C ILE A 21 -4.88 1.39 -7.04
N LYS A 22 -4.25 1.40 -8.23
CA LYS A 22 -4.03 0.17 -9.00
C LYS A 22 -3.16 -0.84 -8.26
N PHE A 23 -2.16 -0.37 -7.54
CA PHE A 23 -1.35 -1.22 -6.66
C PHE A 23 -2.18 -1.80 -5.50
N ALA A 24 -3.06 -1.00 -4.88
CA ALA A 24 -3.96 -1.50 -3.84
C ALA A 24 -4.95 -2.52 -4.35
N GLN A 25 -5.49 -2.34 -5.57
CA GLN A 25 -6.33 -3.34 -6.23
C GLN A 25 -5.58 -4.67 -6.40
N PHE A 26 -4.32 -4.63 -6.81
CA PHE A 26 -3.48 -5.82 -6.88
C PHE A 26 -3.27 -6.48 -5.50
N CYS A 27 -3.10 -5.68 -4.44
CA CYS A 27 -3.02 -6.16 -3.07
C CYS A 27 -4.34 -6.72 -2.51
N LEU A 28 -5.51 -6.32 -3.03
CA LEU A 28 -6.80 -6.89 -2.63
C LEU A 28 -6.99 -8.34 -3.11
N ASP A 29 -6.33 -8.72 -4.21
CA ASP A 29 -6.28 -10.11 -4.67
C ASP A 29 -5.24 -10.97 -3.91
N TYR A 30 -4.93 -10.58 -2.65
CA TYR A 30 -4.06 -11.33 -1.76
C TYR A 30 -4.57 -12.78 -1.60
N GLY A 31 -3.72 -13.76 -1.92
CA GLY A 31 -4.05 -15.20 -1.85
C GLY A 31 -4.54 -15.84 -3.15
N LYS A 32 -4.88 -15.06 -4.19
CA LYS A 32 -5.12 -15.61 -5.55
C LYS A 32 -3.87 -15.67 -6.42
N HIS A 33 -2.82 -14.96 -6.00
CA HIS A 33 -1.52 -15.03 -6.65
C HIS A 33 -0.85 -16.35 -6.27
N HIS A 34 -0.97 -17.36 -7.13
CA HIS A 34 -0.44 -18.72 -6.92
C HIS A 34 1.09 -18.80 -6.67
N LEU A 35 1.81 -17.67 -6.76
CA LEU A 35 3.25 -17.52 -6.51
C LEU A 35 3.57 -16.68 -5.28
N ALA A 36 2.58 -16.14 -4.56
CA ALA A 36 2.84 -15.37 -3.35
C ALA A 36 3.29 -16.32 -2.23
N ARG A 37 4.59 -16.29 -1.91
CA ARG A 37 5.14 -16.98 -0.74
C ARG A 37 4.37 -16.54 0.51
N THR A 38 4.00 -17.51 1.35
CA THR A 38 3.46 -17.22 2.68
C THR A 38 4.54 -16.49 3.49
N PRO A 39 4.27 -15.31 4.05
CA PRO A 39 5.24 -14.61 4.88
C PRO A 39 5.57 -15.42 6.14
N ASP A 40 6.80 -15.27 6.65
CA ASP A 40 7.23 -15.92 7.89
C ASP A 40 6.37 -15.49 9.09
N ARG A 41 5.90 -14.23 9.10
CA ARG A 41 4.88 -13.72 10.02
C ARG A 41 3.67 -13.16 9.26
N PRO A 42 2.64 -13.97 8.98
CA PRO A 42 1.56 -13.63 8.04
C PRO A 42 0.67 -12.45 8.47
N PHE A 43 0.69 -12.07 9.76
CA PHE A 43 -0.11 -10.95 10.31
C PHE A 43 0.76 -9.76 10.75
N SER A 44 2.06 -9.79 10.50
CA SER A 44 2.94 -8.68 10.90
C SER A 44 2.74 -7.42 10.06
N LEU A 45 3.19 -6.28 10.58
CA LEU A 45 3.09 -4.98 9.91
C LEU A 45 3.97 -4.88 8.65
N PHE A 46 5.17 -5.48 8.65
CA PHE A 46 6.13 -5.34 7.56
C PHE A 46 6.13 -6.51 6.57
N GLU A 47 5.71 -7.69 7.00
CA GLU A 47 5.74 -8.90 6.15
C GLU A 47 4.33 -9.40 5.84
N GLY A 48 3.34 -9.03 6.65
CA GLY A 48 2.02 -9.65 6.65
C GLY A 48 0.87 -8.71 6.26
N LEU A 49 -0.32 -9.20 6.57
CA LEU A 49 -1.59 -8.55 6.23
C LEU A 49 -1.74 -7.15 6.85
N ALA A 50 -1.16 -6.92 8.04
CA ALA A 50 -1.30 -5.65 8.74
C ALA A 50 -0.70 -4.48 7.94
N GLY A 51 0.42 -4.67 7.23
CA GLY A 51 0.99 -3.64 6.36
C GLY A 51 0.10 -3.31 5.16
N THR A 52 -0.55 -4.33 4.61
CA THR A 52 -1.48 -4.18 3.49
C THR A 52 -2.74 -3.44 3.91
N ILE A 53 -3.31 -3.78 5.08
CA ILE A 53 -4.45 -3.06 5.67
C ILE A 53 -4.07 -1.60 5.97
N TYR A 54 -2.90 -1.36 6.56
CA TYR A 54 -2.42 -0.02 6.87
C TYR A 54 -2.30 0.84 5.60
N PHE A 55 -1.73 0.27 4.52
CA PHE A 55 -1.69 0.91 3.20
C PHE A 55 -3.07 1.21 2.61
N MET A 56 -4.04 0.32 2.76
CA MET A 56 -5.40 0.55 2.27
C MET A 56 -6.11 1.67 3.02
N ALA A 57 -5.90 1.77 4.34
CA ALA A 57 -6.41 2.87 5.15
C ALA A 57 -5.81 4.21 4.70
N ASP A 58 -4.49 4.26 4.49
CA ASP A 58 -3.78 5.48 4.09
C ASP A 58 -4.18 6.00 2.70
N ILE A 59 -4.58 5.12 1.78
CA ILE A 59 -5.09 5.53 0.46
C ILE A 59 -6.38 6.34 0.55
N LEU A 60 -7.21 6.16 1.59
CA LEU A 60 -8.46 6.91 1.76
C LEU A 60 -8.19 8.39 2.01
N THR A 61 -7.06 8.72 2.62
CA THR A 61 -6.62 10.07 2.93
C THR A 61 -5.20 10.30 2.41
N PRO A 62 -4.99 10.39 1.08
CA PRO A 62 -3.66 10.37 0.47
C PRO A 62 -2.80 11.59 0.84
N ALA A 63 -3.43 12.70 1.29
CA ALA A 63 -2.73 13.88 1.80
C ALA A 63 -1.98 13.62 3.12
N TYR A 64 -2.44 12.64 3.92
CA TYR A 64 -1.88 12.29 5.23
C TYR A 64 -1.17 10.93 5.23
N ALA A 65 -1.19 10.22 4.09
CA ALA A 65 -0.58 8.90 3.96
C ALA A 65 0.92 8.98 4.27
N ARG A 66 1.38 8.15 5.22
CA ARG A 66 2.78 8.08 5.64
C ARG A 66 3.21 6.65 5.84
N PHE A 67 4.43 6.36 5.40
CA PHE A 67 4.95 5.01 5.57
C PHE A 67 5.11 4.71 7.08
N PRO A 68 4.50 3.62 7.57
CA PRO A 68 4.48 3.33 9.00
C PRO A 68 5.90 3.11 9.53
N ALA A 69 6.23 3.83 10.61
CA ALA A 69 7.53 3.79 11.31
C ALA A 69 8.75 4.24 10.49
N PHE A 70 8.56 5.06 9.46
CA PHE A 70 9.66 5.66 8.69
C PHE A 70 9.49 7.17 8.42
N GLU A 71 8.29 7.63 8.06
CA GLU A 71 7.93 9.04 7.80
C GLU A 71 7.09 9.66 8.93
#